data_AF-A0A6A6QCD3-F1
#
_entry.id   AF-A0A6A6QCD3-F1
#
_cell.length_a   1.000
_cell.length_b   1.000
_cell.length_c   1.000
_cell.angle_alpha   90.00
_cell.angle_beta   90.00
_cell.angle_gamma   90.00
#
_symmetry.space_group_name_H-M   'P 1'
#
loop_
_entity.id
_entity.type
_entity.pdbx_description
1 polymer ?
#
loop_
_entity_poly.entity_id
_entity_poly.type
_entity_poly.pdbx_seq_one_letter_code
_entity_poly.pdbx_strand_id
1 'polypeptide(L)'
;MPSMSAAVPTPNPPDDPYLRVQAHTCPKCGAEYAHTLDEHNDSDKRRISELESQIRLLTEKATSAVDKLTDYEDELRRLKSTQPPPEPPRSSTDTEAPRPTTSSSTSAPKPSRFSSLLGARRDTPPPLPPVPSPSAQQQPDLRAALEREQSLRAAAEGKLTAMSGEIEDLSVQLFQQANEMVATERKARAKLEERVAVLESRDDEKRKRLERLEGAMRRIERVRGLLQVG
;
A
#
# COMPACT_ATOMS: atom_id res chain seq x y z
N MET A 1 -55.65 -51.28 -65.69
CA MET A 1 -55.84 -49.82 -65.83
C MET A 1 -56.53 -49.33 -64.57
N PRO A 2 -56.00 -48.28 -63.90
CA PRO A 2 -54.58 -48.02 -63.66
C PRO A 2 -54.03 -49.21 -62.81
N SER A 3 -53.31 -49.15 -61.68
CA SER A 3 -52.34 -48.18 -61.13
C SER A 3 -51.29 -48.95 -60.30
N MET A 4 -50.22 -48.28 -59.87
CA MET A 4 -49.36 -48.71 -58.76
C MET A 4 -48.96 -47.48 -57.92
N SER A 5 -49.23 -47.50 -56.62
CA SER A 5 -48.65 -46.52 -55.68
C SER A 5 -47.40 -47.10 -55.05
N ALA A 6 -46.23 -46.59 -55.46
CA ALA A 6 -44.98 -46.92 -54.80
C ALA A 6 -44.93 -46.26 -53.41
N ALA A 7 -44.71 -47.05 -52.37
CA ALA A 7 -44.40 -46.53 -51.04
C ALA A 7 -42.93 -46.08 -51.02
N VAL A 8 -42.70 -44.79 -50.77
CA VAL A 8 -41.34 -44.24 -50.57
C VAL A 8 -40.92 -44.55 -49.13
N PRO A 9 -39.79 -45.24 -48.90
CA PRO A 9 -39.25 -45.38 -47.55
C PRO A 9 -38.61 -44.06 -47.12
N THR A 10 -39.13 -43.45 -46.05
CA THR A 10 -38.45 -42.34 -45.36
C THR A 10 -37.18 -42.86 -44.70
N PRO A 11 -36.02 -42.18 -44.86
CA PRO A 11 -34.81 -42.55 -44.14
C PRO A 11 -34.98 -42.20 -42.66
N ASN A 12 -34.77 -43.18 -41.77
CA ASN A 12 -34.56 -42.90 -40.36
C ASN A 12 -33.26 -42.07 -40.21
N PRO A 13 -33.22 -41.02 -39.38
CA PRO A 13 -31.97 -40.38 -39.03
C PRO A 13 -31.08 -41.37 -38.24
N PRO A 14 -29.75 -41.27 -38.33
CA PRO A 14 -28.86 -42.10 -37.52
C PRO A 14 -28.99 -41.71 -36.05
N ASP A 15 -29.16 -42.70 -35.17
CA ASP A 15 -28.94 -42.56 -33.74
C ASP A 15 -27.46 -42.27 -33.48
N ASP A 16 -27.09 -40.99 -33.39
CA ASP A 16 -25.75 -40.58 -32.97
C ASP A 16 -25.65 -40.69 -31.43
N PRO A 17 -24.84 -41.63 -30.89
CA PRO A 17 -24.82 -41.89 -29.45
C PRO A 17 -24.08 -40.82 -28.64
N TYR A 18 -23.47 -39.81 -29.28
CA TYR A 18 -22.61 -38.83 -28.60
C TYR A 18 -23.30 -37.55 -28.13
N LEU A 19 -24.54 -37.28 -28.54
CA LEU A 19 -25.31 -36.13 -28.06
C LEU A 19 -26.39 -36.52 -27.05
N ARG A 20 -25.97 -37.11 -25.93
CA ARG A 20 -26.84 -37.24 -24.74
C ARG A 20 -26.97 -35.88 -24.02
N VAL A 21 -27.59 -34.92 -24.70
CA VAL A 21 -28.02 -33.65 -24.11
C VAL A 21 -29.06 -33.98 -23.03
N GLN A 22 -28.64 -33.95 -21.77
CA GLN A 22 -29.58 -34.04 -20.65
C GLN A 22 -30.31 -32.70 -20.52
N ALA A 23 -31.44 -32.56 -21.21
CA ALA A 23 -32.35 -31.44 -21.06
C ALA A 23 -33.00 -31.49 -19.67
N HIS A 24 -32.41 -30.78 -18.71
CA HIS A 24 -32.97 -30.63 -17.36
C HIS A 24 -34.00 -29.49 -17.39
N THR A 25 -35.29 -29.85 -17.37
CA THR A 25 -36.40 -28.90 -17.33
C THR A 25 -36.68 -28.43 -15.90
N CYS A 26 -36.81 -27.11 -15.70
CA CYS A 26 -37.16 -26.59 -14.37
C CYS A 26 -38.66 -26.82 -14.07
N PRO A 27 -39.04 -27.60 -13.05
CA PRO A 27 -40.45 -27.96 -12.79
C PRO A 27 -41.33 -26.79 -12.31
N LYS A 28 -40.78 -25.58 -12.16
CA LYS A 28 -41.51 -24.38 -11.73
C LYS A 28 -41.87 -23.41 -12.87
N CYS A 29 -41.22 -23.52 -14.03
CA CYS A 29 -41.47 -22.64 -15.17
C CYS A 29 -41.35 -23.30 -16.56
N GLY A 30 -40.97 -24.58 -16.64
CA GLY A 30 -40.91 -25.33 -17.90
C GLY A 30 -39.79 -24.93 -18.86
N ALA A 31 -38.87 -24.05 -18.45
CA ALA A 31 -37.70 -23.70 -19.25
C ALA A 31 -36.76 -24.91 -19.38
N GLU A 32 -36.49 -25.34 -20.60
CA GLU A 32 -35.35 -26.20 -20.93
C GLU A 32 -34.07 -25.39 -20.86
N TYR A 33 -33.23 -25.68 -19.86
CA TYR A 33 -31.84 -25.24 -19.90
C TYR A 33 -30.99 -26.32 -20.58
N ALA A 34 -30.83 -26.18 -21.89
CA ALA A 34 -29.73 -26.79 -22.62
C ALA A 34 -28.41 -26.08 -22.21
N HIS A 35 -27.94 -26.34 -20.99
CA HIS A 35 -26.61 -25.90 -20.58
C HIS A 35 -25.57 -26.60 -21.48
N THR A 36 -24.70 -25.81 -22.12
CA THR A 36 -23.42 -26.31 -22.65
C THR A 36 -22.47 -26.58 -21.48
N LEU A 37 -22.83 -27.57 -20.66
CA LEU A 37 -22.06 -28.00 -19.48
C LEU A 37 -20.61 -28.25 -19.87
N ASP A 38 -20.35 -28.83 -21.04
CA ASP A 38 -19.00 -29.12 -21.51
C ASP A 38 -18.18 -27.85 -21.82
N GLU A 39 -18.76 -26.80 -22.41
CA GLU A 39 -18.06 -25.53 -22.64
C GLU A 39 -17.74 -24.79 -21.33
N HIS A 40 -18.68 -24.76 -20.39
CA HIS A 40 -18.43 -24.17 -19.07
C HIS A 40 -17.40 -24.99 -18.28
N ASN A 41 -17.53 -26.32 -18.26
CA ASN A 41 -16.55 -27.20 -17.63
C ASN A 41 -15.15 -27.03 -18.24
N ASP A 42 -15.03 -26.84 -19.55
CA ASP A 42 -13.72 -26.63 -20.20
C ASP A 42 -13.16 -25.23 -19.95
N SER A 43 -14.01 -24.20 -19.88
CA SER A 43 -13.61 -22.86 -19.40
C SER A 43 -13.10 -22.92 -17.96
N ASP A 44 -13.80 -23.63 -17.08
CA ASP A 44 -13.46 -23.77 -15.66
C ASP A 44 -12.17 -24.59 -15.48
N LYS A 45 -11.99 -25.71 -16.21
CA LYS A 45 -10.73 -26.48 -16.24
C LYS A 45 -9.54 -25.61 -16.67
N ARG A 46 -9.69 -24.81 -17.73
CA ARG A 46 -8.65 -23.85 -18.17
C ARG A 46 -8.35 -22.83 -17.08
N ARG A 47 -9.39 -22.30 -16.41
CA ARG A 47 -9.24 -21.34 -15.32
C ARG A 47 -8.55 -21.93 -14.10
N ILE A 48 -8.85 -23.18 -13.74
CA ILE A 48 -8.19 -23.92 -12.66
C ILE A 48 -6.70 -24.12 -13.00
N SER A 49 -6.38 -24.63 -14.19
CA SER A 49 -4.99 -24.86 -14.60
C SER A 49 -4.15 -23.56 -14.63
N GLU A 50 -4.74 -22.45 -15.10
CA GLU A 50 -4.12 -21.12 -15.03
C GLU A 50 -3.83 -20.70 -13.57
N LEU A 51 -4.81 -20.81 -12.68
CA LEU A 51 -4.66 -20.45 -11.26
C LEU A 51 -3.63 -21.34 -10.54
N GLU A 52 -3.61 -22.64 -10.84
CA GLU A 52 -2.58 -23.56 -10.32
C GLU A 52 -1.17 -23.16 -10.80
N SER A 53 -1.01 -22.74 -12.05
CA SER A 53 0.26 -22.24 -12.57
C SER A 53 0.72 -20.96 -11.86
N GLN A 54 -0.21 -20.04 -11.58
CA GLN A 54 0.07 -18.80 -10.84
C GLN A 54 0.45 -19.10 -9.38
N ILE A 55 -0.23 -20.03 -8.72
CA ILE A 55 0.11 -20.48 -7.35
C ILE A 55 1.52 -21.09 -7.32
N ARG A 56 1.89 -21.92 -8.30
CA ARG A 56 3.26 -22.48 -8.40
C ARG A 56 4.31 -21.39 -8.57
N LEU A 57 4.10 -20.45 -9.50
CA LEU A 57 5.02 -19.34 -9.74
C LEU A 57 5.15 -18.40 -8.53
N LEU A 58 4.05 -18.13 -7.82
CA LEU A 58 4.08 -17.33 -6.59
C LEU A 58 4.79 -18.08 -5.44
N THR A 59 4.65 -19.41 -5.38
CA THR A 59 5.37 -20.25 -4.40
C THR A 59 6.87 -20.21 -4.66
N GLU A 60 7.31 -20.40 -5.91
CA GLU A 60 8.72 -20.30 -6.32
C GLU A 60 9.32 -18.91 -6.04
N LYS A 61 8.55 -17.84 -6.28
CA LYS A 61 8.94 -16.47 -5.92
C LYS A 61 9.04 -16.27 -4.41
N ALA A 62 8.13 -16.88 -3.63
CA ALA A 62 8.16 -16.81 -2.17
C ALA A 62 9.38 -17.56 -1.61
N THR A 63 9.71 -18.76 -2.09
CA THR A 63 10.92 -19.48 -1.68
C THR A 63 12.18 -18.70 -2.07
N SER A 64 12.29 -18.22 -3.31
CA SER A 64 13.43 -17.40 -3.75
C SER A 64 13.58 -16.08 -2.96
N ALA A 65 12.47 -15.51 -2.45
CA ALA A 65 12.52 -14.35 -1.56
C ALA A 65 13.00 -14.73 -0.15
N VAL A 66 12.60 -15.88 0.39
CA VAL A 66 13.09 -16.41 1.67
C VAL A 66 14.59 -16.71 1.60
N ASP A 67 15.08 -17.34 0.52
CA ASP A 67 16.51 -17.63 0.33
C ASP A 67 17.35 -16.34 0.36
N LYS A 68 16.89 -15.28 -0.33
CA LYS A 68 17.52 -13.96 -0.28
C LYS A 68 17.46 -13.30 1.10
N LEU A 69 16.39 -13.51 1.85
CA LEU A 69 16.31 -13.02 3.24
C LEU A 69 17.33 -13.74 4.13
N THR A 70 17.56 -15.05 3.93
CA THR A 70 18.62 -15.75 4.67
C THR A 70 20.01 -15.22 4.32
N ASP A 71 20.30 -14.93 3.04
CA ASP A 71 21.55 -14.27 2.63
C ASP A 71 21.74 -12.89 3.32
N TYR A 72 20.68 -12.07 3.34
CA TYR A 72 20.72 -10.75 4.00
C TYR A 72 20.84 -10.85 5.54
N GLU A 73 20.24 -11.85 6.18
CA GLU A 73 20.42 -12.10 7.61
C GLU A 73 21.87 -12.48 7.94
N ASP A 74 22.52 -13.30 7.11
CA ASP A 74 23.92 -13.67 7.32
C ASP A 74 24.88 -12.50 7.08
N GLU A 75 24.63 -11.67 6.07
CA GLU A 75 25.39 -10.43 5.88
C GLU A 75 25.17 -9.45 7.06
N LEU A 76 23.94 -9.33 7.58
CA LEU A 76 23.67 -8.55 8.81
C LEU A 76 24.38 -9.13 10.03
N ARG A 77 24.47 -10.46 10.18
CA ARG A 77 25.26 -11.11 11.24
C ARG A 77 26.75 -10.79 11.09
N ARG A 78 27.29 -10.86 9.86
CA ARG A 78 28.70 -10.56 9.54
C ARG A 78 29.05 -9.09 9.79
N LEU A 79 28.19 -8.15 9.40
CA LEU A 79 28.40 -6.73 9.66
C LEU A 79 28.34 -6.41 11.15
N LYS A 80 27.40 -7.00 11.90
CA LYS A 80 27.31 -6.85 13.36
C LYS A 80 28.51 -7.46 14.10
N SER A 81 29.09 -8.56 13.63
CA SER A 81 30.31 -9.13 14.23
C SER A 81 31.59 -8.39 13.84
N THR A 82 31.57 -7.65 12.73
CA THR A 82 32.67 -6.77 12.29
C THR A 82 32.60 -5.40 12.98
N GLN A 83 31.42 -4.99 13.47
CA GLN A 83 31.26 -3.77 14.26
C GLN A 83 31.83 -3.99 15.68
N PRO A 84 32.76 -3.14 16.15
CA PRO A 84 33.21 -3.21 17.54
C PRO A 84 32.05 -2.90 18.49
N PRO A 85 32.00 -3.51 19.69
CA PRO A 85 30.91 -3.30 20.63
C PRO A 85 30.84 -1.82 21.04
N PRO A 86 29.64 -1.22 21.13
CA PRO A 86 29.50 0.12 21.69
C PRO A 86 29.92 0.11 23.16
N GLU A 87 30.81 1.04 23.53
CA GLU A 87 31.17 1.27 24.93
C GLU A 87 29.91 1.61 25.76
N PRO A 88 29.83 1.18 27.03
CA PRO A 88 28.61 1.31 27.81
C PRO A 88 28.24 2.78 28.08
N PRO A 89 26.95 3.15 27.98
CA PRO A 89 26.51 4.51 28.28
C PRO A 89 26.70 4.81 29.76
N ARG A 90 27.38 5.92 30.07
CA ARG A 90 27.46 6.44 31.44
C ARG A 90 26.11 7.07 31.81
N SER A 91 25.53 6.59 32.90
CA SER A 91 24.17 6.91 33.34
C SER A 91 23.87 8.39 33.51
N SER A 92 22.67 8.80 33.08
CA SER A 92 21.87 9.87 33.71
C SER A 92 20.39 9.73 33.33
N THR A 93 19.63 9.06 34.20
CA THR A 93 18.21 9.30 34.54
C THR A 93 17.16 9.51 33.42
N ASP A 94 16.30 8.51 33.29
CA ASP A 94 14.84 8.60 33.45
C ASP A 94 13.97 9.50 32.53
N THR A 95 13.14 8.78 31.76
CA THR A 95 11.67 8.95 31.70
C THR A 95 11.06 9.97 30.73
N GLU A 96 10.32 9.37 29.78
CA GLU A 96 9.14 9.88 29.06
C GLU A 96 9.33 11.04 28.05
N ALA A 97 9.16 10.71 26.77
CA ALA A 97 9.08 11.69 25.68
C ALA A 97 7.62 12.11 25.42
N PRO A 98 7.25 13.38 25.63
CA PRO A 98 5.96 13.88 25.18
C PRO A 98 5.99 14.25 23.69
N ARG A 99 4.99 13.73 22.98
CA ARG A 99 4.55 14.08 21.62
C ARG A 99 4.60 15.60 21.35
N PRO A 100 5.00 16.05 20.14
CA PRO A 100 4.97 17.48 19.80
C PRO A 100 3.52 17.95 19.60
N THR A 101 3.03 18.78 20.52
CA THR A 101 1.84 19.62 20.31
C THR A 101 2.23 21.08 20.40
N THR A 102 1.96 21.82 19.33
CA THR A 102 2.10 23.28 19.28
C THR A 102 1.19 23.96 20.30
N SER A 103 1.74 24.69 21.27
CA SER A 103 1.15 25.92 21.83
C SER A 103 2.05 26.61 22.85
N SER A 104 2.00 27.94 22.82
CA SER A 104 2.48 28.92 23.79
C SER A 104 2.60 28.48 25.26
N SER A 105 3.70 28.84 25.93
CA SER A 105 3.67 29.94 26.93
C SER A 105 5.04 30.23 27.58
N THR A 106 5.17 31.50 27.96
CA THR A 106 6.18 32.16 28.79
C THR A 106 6.84 31.33 29.91
N SER A 107 8.18 31.34 30.00
CA SER A 107 8.90 31.87 31.19
C SER A 107 10.45 31.81 31.11
N ALA A 108 11.08 32.94 31.48
CA ALA A 108 12.43 33.13 32.02
C ALA A 108 13.68 32.47 31.33
N PRO A 109 14.69 33.27 30.90
CA PRO A 109 16.00 32.74 30.52
C PRO A 109 16.81 32.34 31.77
N LYS A 110 17.60 31.26 31.67
CA LYS A 110 18.64 30.94 32.66
C LYS A 110 20.03 31.10 32.03
N PRO A 111 21.00 31.71 32.74
CA PRO A 111 22.16 32.32 32.11
C PRO A 111 23.24 31.32 31.70
N SER A 112 23.87 31.63 30.55
CA SER A 112 25.11 31.03 30.08
C SER A 112 26.21 31.11 31.14
N ARG A 113 26.85 29.98 31.46
CA ARG A 113 27.94 29.87 32.44
C ARG A 113 29.34 29.91 31.81
N PHE A 114 29.59 30.85 30.89
CA PHE A 114 30.95 31.12 30.41
C PHE A 114 31.66 32.18 31.26
N SER A 115 32.05 31.79 32.48
CA SER A 115 32.86 32.62 33.39
C SER A 115 33.86 31.77 34.19
N SER A 116 34.91 31.29 33.52
CA SER A 116 36.04 30.58 34.15
C SER A 116 37.39 30.91 33.48
N LEU A 117 37.65 32.20 33.20
CA LEU A 117 38.91 32.66 32.60
C LEU A 117 39.58 33.88 33.27
N LEU A 118 39.17 34.23 34.50
CA LEU A 118 39.82 35.29 35.29
C LEU A 118 40.12 34.82 36.73
N GLY A 119 40.96 33.78 36.83
CA GLY A 119 41.61 33.40 38.08
C GLY A 119 42.95 34.12 38.23
N ALA A 120 42.94 35.32 38.82
CA ALA A 120 44.16 36.09 39.06
C ALA A 120 45.11 35.33 40.02
N ARG A 121 46.31 34.97 39.54
CA ARG A 121 47.39 34.47 40.39
C ARG A 121 48.11 35.66 41.02
N ARG A 122 48.24 35.66 42.34
CA ARG A 122 49.06 36.59 43.09
C ARG A 122 50.21 35.84 43.76
N ASP A 123 51.41 36.39 43.63
CA ASP A 123 52.62 36.17 44.45
C ASP A 123 53.13 34.73 44.65
N THR A 124 54.14 34.33 43.85
CA THR A 124 55.50 33.86 44.25
C THR A 124 56.15 33.10 43.08
N PRO A 125 57.35 33.46 42.58
CA PRO A 125 57.97 32.78 41.45
C PRO A 125 58.91 31.63 41.87
N PRO A 126 58.61 30.36 41.54
CA PRO A 126 59.66 29.37 41.28
C PRO A 126 60.33 29.69 39.92
N PRO A 127 61.62 29.34 39.71
CA PRO A 127 62.26 29.55 38.41
C PRO A 127 61.56 28.70 37.34
N LEU A 128 60.93 29.38 36.38
CA LEU A 128 60.29 28.74 35.24
C LEU A 128 61.37 28.09 34.35
N PRO A 129 61.23 26.83 33.92
CA PRO A 129 61.90 26.39 32.70
C PRO A 129 61.41 27.28 31.53
N PRO A 130 62.25 27.54 30.52
CA PRO A 130 61.88 28.43 29.43
C PRO A 130 60.63 27.90 28.72
N VAL A 131 59.54 28.67 28.79
CA VAL A 131 58.41 28.50 27.87
C VAL A 131 58.96 28.60 26.45
N PRO A 132 58.79 27.58 25.60
CA PRO A 132 59.25 27.67 24.22
C PRO A 132 58.45 28.78 23.53
N SER A 133 59.13 29.87 23.18
CA SER A 133 58.62 30.84 22.20
C SER A 133 58.19 30.05 20.96
N PRO A 134 57.01 30.33 20.37
CA PRO A 134 56.57 29.60 19.21
C PRO A 134 57.60 29.79 18.10
N SER A 135 58.30 28.70 17.74
CA SER A 135 59.39 28.72 16.77
C SER A 135 58.90 29.35 15.48
N ALA A 136 59.72 30.14 14.78
CA ALA A 136 59.31 30.81 13.54
C ALA A 136 58.76 29.84 12.47
N GLN A 137 59.12 28.55 12.55
CA GLN A 137 58.61 27.46 11.71
C GLN A 137 57.19 26.96 12.08
N GLN A 138 56.66 27.23 13.27
CA GLN A 138 55.30 26.82 13.65
C GLN A 138 54.21 27.68 12.97
N GLN A 139 54.51 28.93 12.61
CA GLN A 139 53.56 29.81 11.90
C GLN A 139 53.14 29.29 10.51
N PRO A 140 54.05 28.87 9.60
CA PRO A 140 53.63 28.29 8.32
C PRO A 140 52.87 26.97 8.49
N ASP A 141 53.30 26.09 9.41
CA ASP A 141 52.61 24.82 9.68
C ASP A 141 51.16 25.02 10.17
N LEU A 142 50.95 26.01 11.05
CA LEU A 142 49.61 26.38 11.52
C LEU A 142 48.71 26.90 10.38
N ARG A 143 49.25 27.69 9.45
CA ARG A 143 48.51 28.18 8.28
C ARG A 143 48.15 27.03 7.33
N ALA A 144 49.11 26.16 7.01
CA ALA A 144 48.89 24.98 6.19
C ALA A 144 47.94 23.94 6.86
N ALA A 145 47.85 23.91 8.20
CA ALA A 145 46.85 23.14 8.92
C ALA A 145 45.45 23.78 8.82
N LEU A 146 45.36 25.11 8.94
CA LEU A 146 44.11 25.87 8.85
C LEU A 146 43.51 25.80 7.43
N GLU A 147 44.32 25.91 6.38
CA GLU A 147 43.88 25.75 4.98
C GLU A 147 43.34 24.32 4.70
N ARG A 148 43.95 23.29 5.30
CA ARG A 148 43.44 21.91 5.24
C ARG A 148 42.11 21.76 6.00
N GLU A 149 41.98 22.43 7.14
CA GLU A 149 40.74 22.41 7.94
C GLU A 149 39.58 23.11 7.21
N GLN A 150 39.84 24.29 6.62
CA GLN A 150 38.88 25.03 5.81
C GLN A 150 38.46 24.27 4.55
N SER A 151 39.40 23.65 3.82
CA SER A 151 39.06 22.86 2.62
C SER A 151 38.26 21.59 2.96
N LEU A 152 38.54 20.94 4.10
CA LEU A 152 37.71 19.84 4.61
C LEU A 152 36.31 20.31 5.00
N ARG A 153 36.15 21.49 5.62
CA ARG A 153 34.83 22.08 5.91
C ARG A 153 34.07 22.43 4.63
N ALA A 154 34.68 23.12 3.69
CA ALA A 154 34.05 23.46 2.41
C ALA A 154 33.59 22.20 1.65
N ALA A 155 34.37 21.12 1.69
CA ALA A 155 33.99 19.83 1.11
C ALA A 155 32.84 19.13 1.87
N ALA A 156 32.73 19.31 3.18
CA ALA A 156 31.61 18.80 3.99
C ALA A 156 30.34 19.63 3.78
N GLU A 157 30.45 20.95 3.74
CA GLU A 157 29.36 21.89 3.44
C GLU A 157 28.81 21.65 2.03
N GLY A 158 29.67 21.45 1.02
CA GLY A 158 29.23 21.09 -0.33
C GLY A 158 28.45 19.77 -0.39
N LYS A 159 28.85 18.75 0.39
CA LYS A 159 28.10 17.50 0.52
C LYS A 159 26.74 17.70 1.22
N LEU A 160 26.71 18.52 2.27
CA LEU A 160 25.46 18.87 2.96
C LEU A 160 24.48 19.57 2.00
N THR A 161 24.97 20.54 1.20
CA THR A 161 24.17 21.24 0.20
C THR A 161 23.65 20.30 -0.88
N ALA A 162 24.48 19.38 -1.39
CA ALA A 162 24.05 18.37 -2.36
C ALA A 162 22.94 17.47 -1.79
N MET A 163 23.12 16.95 -0.56
CA MET A 163 22.10 16.13 0.12
C MET A 163 20.81 16.92 0.41
N SER A 164 20.89 18.21 0.73
CA SER A 164 19.69 19.06 0.89
C SER A 164 18.89 19.14 -0.42
N GLY A 165 19.57 19.39 -1.55
CA GLY A 165 18.95 19.40 -2.87
C GLY A 165 18.29 18.07 -3.24
N GLU A 166 18.97 16.94 -3.00
CA GLU A 166 18.40 15.60 -3.23
C GLU A 166 17.14 15.35 -2.38
N ILE A 167 17.15 15.79 -1.11
CA ILE A 167 15.98 15.69 -0.21
C ILE A 167 14.83 16.59 -0.69
N GLU A 168 15.14 17.81 -1.14
CA GLU A 168 14.16 18.75 -1.69
C GLU A 168 13.51 18.17 -2.95
N ASP A 169 14.28 17.66 -3.91
CA ASP A 169 13.78 17.01 -5.13
C ASP A 169 12.91 15.79 -4.83
N LEU A 170 13.35 14.91 -3.92
CA LEU A 170 12.57 13.75 -3.47
C LEU A 170 11.27 14.17 -2.77
N SER A 171 11.30 15.27 -2.00
CA SER A 171 10.10 15.79 -1.35
C SER A 171 9.09 16.31 -2.38
N VAL A 172 9.54 17.04 -3.40
CA VAL A 172 8.68 17.54 -4.50
C VAL A 172 8.04 16.37 -5.25
N GLN A 173 8.82 15.34 -5.59
CA GLN A 173 8.31 14.13 -6.24
C GLN A 173 7.26 13.41 -5.40
N LEU A 174 7.52 13.23 -4.09
CA LEU A 174 6.59 12.56 -3.18
C LEU A 174 5.28 13.36 -3.01
N PHE A 175 5.37 14.69 -2.87
CA PHE A 175 4.17 15.55 -2.82
C PHE A 175 3.40 15.53 -4.16
N GLN A 176 4.09 15.51 -5.30
CA GLN A 176 3.43 15.41 -6.61
C GLN A 176 2.70 14.07 -6.78
N GLN A 177 3.34 12.96 -6.46
CA GLN A 177 2.74 11.62 -6.49
C GLN A 177 1.55 11.51 -5.52
N ALA A 178 1.68 12.04 -4.30
CA ALA A 178 0.59 12.05 -3.32
C ALA A 178 -0.62 12.88 -3.82
N ASN A 179 -0.36 14.05 -4.41
CA ASN A 179 -1.40 14.90 -5.01
C ASN A 179 -2.10 14.20 -6.18
N GLU A 180 -1.37 13.49 -7.03
CA GLU A 180 -1.94 12.71 -8.14
C GLU A 180 -2.80 11.55 -7.64
N MET A 181 -2.33 10.79 -6.66
CA MET A 181 -3.09 9.71 -6.01
C MET A 181 -4.39 10.25 -5.39
N VAL A 182 -4.34 11.36 -4.65
CA VAL A 182 -5.54 12.00 -4.09
C VAL A 182 -6.47 12.53 -5.18
N ALA A 183 -5.94 13.04 -6.30
CA ALA A 183 -6.74 13.51 -7.43
C ALA A 183 -7.45 12.36 -8.16
N THR A 184 -6.78 11.22 -8.36
CA THR A 184 -7.40 10.02 -8.95
C THR A 184 -8.46 9.44 -8.04
N GLU A 185 -8.22 9.37 -6.72
CA GLU A 185 -9.22 8.89 -5.76
C GLU A 185 -10.43 9.82 -5.68
N ARG A 186 -10.25 11.15 -5.64
CA ARG A 186 -11.37 12.11 -5.69
C ARG A 186 -12.23 11.93 -6.95
N LYS A 187 -11.61 11.70 -8.12
CA LYS A 187 -12.32 11.42 -9.38
C LYS A 187 -13.07 10.08 -9.35
N ALA A 188 -12.43 9.03 -8.83
CA ALA A 188 -13.05 7.70 -8.71
C ALA A 188 -14.23 7.73 -7.73
N ARG A 189 -14.06 8.38 -6.57
CA ARG A 189 -15.09 8.56 -5.56
C ARG A 189 -16.29 9.34 -6.09
N ALA A 190 -16.09 10.49 -6.73
CA ALA A 190 -17.18 11.27 -7.33
C ALA A 190 -17.99 10.44 -8.36
N LYS A 191 -17.32 9.63 -9.18
CA LYS A 191 -17.95 8.73 -10.16
C LYS A 191 -18.72 7.58 -9.50
N LEU A 192 -18.33 7.13 -8.31
CA LEU A 192 -19.08 6.15 -7.52
C LEU A 192 -20.28 6.80 -6.83
N GLU A 193 -20.11 7.98 -6.24
CA GLU A 193 -21.19 8.75 -5.61
C GLU A 193 -22.30 9.09 -6.63
N GLU A 194 -21.95 9.49 -7.87
CA GLU A 194 -22.91 9.67 -8.98
C GLU A 194 -23.70 8.39 -9.28
N ARG A 195 -23.02 7.25 -9.39
CA ARG A 195 -23.65 5.95 -9.67
C ARG A 195 -24.57 5.49 -8.54
N VAL A 196 -24.19 5.73 -7.29
CA VAL A 196 -25.00 5.43 -6.11
C VAL A 196 -26.28 6.25 -6.14
N ALA A 197 -26.20 7.57 -6.35
CA ALA A 197 -27.38 8.44 -6.43
C ALA A 197 -28.38 8.01 -7.53
N VAL A 198 -27.88 7.57 -8.69
CA VAL A 198 -28.72 7.03 -9.78
C VAL A 198 -29.39 5.70 -9.38
N LEU A 199 -28.69 4.82 -8.64
CA LEU A 199 -29.26 3.56 -8.16
C LEU A 199 -30.32 3.80 -7.08
N GLU A 200 -30.05 4.68 -6.12
CA GLU A 200 -30.99 5.07 -5.06
C GLU A 200 -32.29 5.64 -5.65
N SER A 201 -32.19 6.57 -6.61
CA SER A 201 -33.36 7.13 -7.30
C SER A 201 -34.20 6.05 -8.00
N ARG A 202 -33.54 5.09 -8.67
CA ARG A 202 -34.22 3.97 -9.35
C ARG A 202 -34.88 3.01 -8.36
N ASP A 203 -34.27 2.76 -7.22
CA ASP A 203 -34.82 1.85 -6.21
C ASP A 203 -35.97 2.49 -5.43
N ASP A 204 -35.93 3.80 -5.21
CA ASP A 204 -37.08 4.57 -4.72
C ASP A 204 -38.26 4.58 -5.70
N GLU A 205 -38.00 4.72 -7.01
CA GLU A 205 -39.04 4.55 -8.02
C GLU A 205 -39.67 3.15 -7.99
N LYS A 206 -38.85 2.09 -7.92
CA LYS A 206 -39.34 0.71 -7.81
C LYS A 206 -40.15 0.52 -6.53
N ARG A 207 -39.67 1.02 -5.38
CA ARG A 207 -40.37 0.97 -4.09
C ARG A 207 -41.76 1.60 -4.18
N LYS A 208 -41.86 2.81 -4.76
CA LYS A 208 -43.14 3.49 -5.01
C LYS A 208 -44.05 2.74 -5.99
N ARG A 209 -43.51 1.95 -6.93
CA ARG A 209 -44.31 1.10 -7.82
C ARG A 209 -44.84 -0.14 -7.09
N LEU A 210 -43.99 -0.80 -6.29
CA LEU A 210 -44.37 -1.94 -5.46
C LEU A 210 -45.45 -1.58 -4.44
N GLU A 211 -45.31 -0.46 -3.73
CA GLU A 211 -46.31 0.03 -2.77
C GLU A 211 -47.70 0.19 -3.40
N ARG A 212 -47.79 0.72 -4.63
CA ARG A 212 -49.06 0.84 -5.37
C ARG A 212 -49.63 -0.52 -5.75
N LEU A 213 -48.79 -1.48 -6.15
CA LEU A 213 -49.19 -2.85 -6.49
C LEU A 213 -49.66 -3.62 -5.25
N GLU A 214 -48.94 -3.54 -4.13
CA GLU A 214 -49.34 -4.10 -2.85
C GLU A 214 -50.67 -3.51 -2.38
N GLY A 215 -50.84 -2.19 -2.49
CA GLY A 215 -52.11 -1.52 -2.20
C GLY A 215 -53.27 -2.01 -3.07
N ALA A 216 -53.01 -2.36 -4.34
CA ALA A 216 -54.00 -2.97 -5.23
C ALA A 216 -54.29 -4.43 -4.87
N MET A 217 -53.26 -5.24 -4.59
CA MET A 217 -53.41 -6.64 -4.16
C MET A 217 -54.22 -6.73 -2.86
N ARG A 218 -53.91 -5.91 -1.85
CA ARG A 218 -54.69 -5.83 -0.60
C ARG A 218 -56.16 -5.44 -0.83
N ARG A 219 -56.49 -4.67 -1.88
CA ARG A 219 -57.89 -4.38 -2.25
C ARG A 219 -58.56 -5.60 -2.87
N ILE A 220 -57.90 -6.27 -3.81
CA ILE A 220 -58.40 -7.49 -4.49
C ILE A 220 -58.63 -8.60 -3.47
N GLU A 221 -57.70 -8.80 -2.54
CA GLU A 221 -57.79 -9.82 -1.48
C GLU A 221 -59.01 -9.61 -0.56
N ARG A 222 -59.30 -8.37 -0.16
CA ARG A 222 -60.52 -8.04 0.60
C ARG A 222 -61.79 -8.34 -0.18
N VAL A 223 -61.85 -7.96 -1.47
CA VAL A 223 -63.02 -8.24 -2.31
C VAL A 223 -63.21 -9.74 -2.50
N ARG A 224 -62.11 -10.49 -2.74
CA ARG A 224 -62.14 -11.94 -2.84
C ARG A 224 -62.67 -12.59 -1.56
N GLY A 225 -62.22 -12.15 -0.38
CA GLY A 225 -62.71 -12.65 0.90
C GLY A 225 -64.22 -12.45 1.10
N LEU A 226 -64.76 -11.30 0.71
CA LEU A 226 -66.20 -11.04 0.76
C LEU A 226 -67.00 -11.93 -0.20
N LEU A 227 -66.49 -12.15 -1.42
CA LEU A 227 -67.10 -13.04 -2.42
C LEU A 227 -66.99 -14.53 -2.09
N GLN A 228 -66.23 -14.90 -1.04
CA GLN A 228 -66.06 -16.29 -0.60
C GLN A 228 -66.93 -16.65 0.61
N VAL A 229 -67.67 -15.68 1.17
CA VAL A 229 -68.48 -15.79 2.40
C VAL A 229 -69.98 -15.58 2.12
N GLY A 230 -70.36 -15.19 0.90
CA GLY A 230 -71.74 -15.11 0.40
C GLY A 230 -72.03 -16.19 -0.64
#